data_AF-A0A0F2RDA2-F1
#
_entry.id   AF-A0A0F2RDA2-F1
#
_cell.length_a   1.000
_cell.length_b   1.000
_cell.length_c   1.000
_cell.angle_alpha   90.00
_cell.angle_beta   90.00
_cell.angle_gamma   90.00
#
_symmetry.space_group_name_H-M   'P 1'
#
loop_
_entity.id
_entity.type
_entity.pdbx_description
1 polymer ?
#
loop_
_entity_poly.entity_id
_entity_poly.type
_entity_poly.pdbx_seq_one_letter_code
_entity_poly.pdbx_strand_id
1 'polypeptide(L)'
;MRAPDQASAGHVTAGAICLSVFAGFTLGVFGVWNADPFDTAIASQVSRWREPALTDVMLVITSLGDSAYLIFMGFLIVAAFAAQRAWRETGAAVTAFLLLPLAVSMIKATLARVRPTAELYSGADAFSFPSGHAANSALIYGTLALMAFTSLKGAAKWVATSALVLLIVVIAFSRIYIGAHWPSDALAGLALGAGVLSMLSWVLRHTPPKPATPRTTPFLLACFALTAPLYAWYALPFARTFYTALS
;
A
#
# COMPACT_ATOMS: atom_id res chain seq x y z
N MET A 1 20.17 32.43 10.65
CA MET A 1 19.53 31.12 10.86
C MET A 1 18.23 31.11 10.06
N ARG A 2 18.07 30.21 9.08
CA ARG A 2 16.77 30.02 8.41
C ARG A 2 15.84 29.35 9.42
N ALA A 3 14.63 29.89 9.63
CA ALA A 3 13.61 29.25 10.44
C ALA A 3 13.38 27.81 9.94
N PRO A 4 13.16 26.83 10.82
CA PRO A 4 12.85 25.46 10.39
C PRO A 4 11.61 25.50 9.50
N ASP A 5 11.72 24.92 8.31
CA ASP A 5 10.62 24.81 7.35
C ASP A 5 9.49 24.00 7.97
N GLN A 6 8.37 24.66 8.31
CA GLN A 6 7.21 24.04 8.95
C GLN A 6 6.65 22.86 8.11
N ALA A 7 6.82 22.89 6.79
CA ALA A 7 6.42 21.79 5.92
C ALA A 7 7.31 20.55 6.12
N SER A 8 8.61 20.73 6.34
CA SER A 8 9.55 19.64 6.62
C SER A 8 9.25 18.93 7.94
N ALA A 9 8.83 19.69 8.96
CA ALA A 9 8.43 19.15 10.26
C ALA A 9 7.19 18.23 10.13
N GLY A 10 6.20 18.62 9.32
CA GLY A 10 4.97 17.84 9.12
C GLY A 10 5.22 16.43 8.57
N HIS A 11 6.11 16.28 7.58
CA HIS A 11 6.45 14.98 7.01
C HIS A 11 7.20 14.08 8.00
N VAL A 12 8.14 14.64 8.76
CA VAL A 12 8.88 13.89 9.78
C VAL A 12 7.94 13.43 10.88
N THR A 13 7.04 14.29 11.36
CA THR A 13 6.04 13.93 12.36
C THR A 13 5.09 12.85 11.85
N ALA A 14 4.55 13.00 10.63
CA ALA A 14 3.67 11.98 10.04
C ALA A 14 4.38 10.62 9.90
N GLY A 15 5.64 10.63 9.43
CA GLY A 15 6.46 9.43 9.34
C GLY A 15 6.70 8.79 10.70
N ALA A 16 7.02 9.57 11.72
CA ALA A 16 7.23 9.09 13.08
C ALA A 16 5.96 8.47 13.68
N ILE A 17 4.79 9.08 13.46
CA ILE A 17 3.50 8.53 13.89
C ILE A 17 3.24 7.18 13.21
N CYS A 18 3.39 7.13 11.89
CA CYS A 18 3.22 5.90 11.11
C CYS A 18 4.15 4.77 11.60
N LEU A 19 5.44 5.06 11.79
CA LEU A 19 6.39 4.07 12.29
C LEU A 19 6.13 3.67 13.74
N SER A 20 5.59 4.58 14.56
CA SER A 20 5.17 4.26 15.94
C SER A 20 3.96 3.33 15.96
N VAL A 21 2.98 3.56 15.09
CA VAL A 21 1.81 2.65 14.92
C VAL A 21 2.27 1.28 14.44
N PHE A 22 3.14 1.23 13.44
CA PHE A 22 3.73 -0.03 12.97
C PHE A 22 4.48 -0.77 14.08
N ALA A 23 5.32 -0.07 14.86
CA ALA A 23 6.04 -0.65 15.98
C ALA A 23 5.07 -1.16 17.07
N GLY A 24 4.01 -0.41 17.38
CA GLY A 24 2.99 -0.81 18.36
C GLY A 24 2.33 -2.14 18.00
N PHE A 25 1.88 -2.31 16.74
CA PHE A 25 1.32 -3.59 16.28
C PHE A 25 2.37 -4.70 16.20
N THR A 26 3.60 -4.38 15.79
CA THR A 26 4.70 -5.36 15.76
C THR A 26 4.98 -5.92 17.15
N LEU A 27 5.04 -5.06 18.17
CA LEU A 27 5.20 -5.47 19.57
C LEU A 27 4.01 -6.30 20.07
N GLY A 28 2.81 -6.00 19.60
CA GLY A 28 1.60 -6.78 19.90
C GLY A 28 1.66 -8.19 19.33
N VAL A 29 2.07 -8.32 18.07
CA VAL A 29 2.25 -9.62 17.42
C VAL A 29 3.43 -10.40 18.01
N PHE A 30 4.48 -9.70 18.44
CA PHE A 30 5.63 -10.32 19.09
C PHE A 30 5.35 -10.79 20.53
N GLY A 31 4.22 -10.39 21.12
CA GLY A 31 3.79 -10.84 22.45
C GLY A 31 4.11 -9.89 23.61
N VAL A 32 4.50 -8.63 23.34
CA VAL A 32 4.66 -7.60 24.40
C VAL A 32 3.29 -7.17 24.95
N TRP A 33 2.28 -7.15 24.09
CA TRP A 33 0.86 -7.09 24.47
C TRP A 33 0.08 -8.02 23.55
N ASN A 34 -1.13 -8.44 23.90
CA ASN A 34 -1.87 -9.39 23.08
C ASN A 34 -2.73 -8.69 22.01
N ALA A 35 -2.31 -8.77 20.73
CA ALA A 35 -3.07 -8.23 19.60
C ALA A 35 -4.26 -9.10 19.16
N ASP A 36 -4.33 -10.37 19.57
CA ASP A 36 -5.33 -11.33 19.08
C ASP A 36 -6.78 -10.97 19.46
N PRO A 37 -7.10 -10.43 20.65
CA PRO A 37 -8.45 -9.95 20.96
C PRO A 37 -8.91 -8.83 20.02
N PHE A 38 -8.02 -7.91 19.65
CA PHE A 38 -8.32 -6.86 18.68
C PHE A 38 -8.60 -7.46 17.30
N ASP A 39 -7.76 -8.40 16.88
CA ASP A 39 -7.87 -9.03 15.57
C ASP A 39 -9.12 -9.89 15.42
N THR A 40 -9.41 -10.72 16.41
CA THR A 40 -10.58 -11.60 16.42
C THR A 40 -11.88 -10.80 16.54
N ALA A 41 -11.92 -9.73 17.34
CA ALA A 41 -13.09 -8.86 17.47
C ALA A 41 -13.48 -8.22 16.13
N ILE A 42 -12.51 -7.70 15.37
CA ILE A 42 -12.80 -7.09 14.08
C ILE A 42 -13.04 -8.15 13.00
N ALA A 43 -12.19 -9.17 12.89
CA ALA A 43 -12.30 -10.20 11.86
C ALA A 43 -13.64 -10.96 11.93
N SER A 44 -14.14 -11.25 13.14
CA SER A 44 -15.42 -11.94 13.34
C SER A 44 -16.64 -11.08 12.98
N GLN A 45 -16.54 -9.76 13.01
CA GLN A 45 -17.61 -8.87 12.54
C GLN A 45 -17.57 -8.75 11.02
N VAL A 46 -16.37 -8.56 10.45
CA VAL A 46 -16.19 -8.44 9.01
C VAL A 46 -16.60 -9.73 8.28
N SER A 47 -16.34 -10.90 8.86
CA SER A 47 -16.72 -12.17 8.25
C SER A 47 -18.25 -12.33 8.08
N ARG A 48 -19.06 -11.64 8.90
CA ARG A 48 -20.53 -11.64 8.79
C ARG A 48 -21.05 -10.89 7.57
N TRP A 49 -20.21 -10.05 6.95
CA TRP A 49 -20.58 -9.30 5.75
C TRP A 49 -20.31 -10.12 4.47
N ARG A 50 -19.78 -11.34 4.60
CA ARG A 50 -19.41 -12.15 3.44
C ARG A 50 -20.63 -12.67 2.70
N GLU A 51 -20.78 -12.20 1.47
CA GLU A 51 -21.71 -12.73 0.47
C GLU A 51 -21.05 -12.80 -0.91
N PRO A 52 -21.56 -13.60 -1.86
CA PRO A 52 -20.89 -13.84 -3.15
C PRO A 52 -20.57 -12.55 -3.93
N ALA A 53 -21.54 -11.64 -4.07
CA ALA A 53 -21.37 -10.42 -4.84
C ALA A 53 -20.33 -9.47 -4.23
N LEU A 54 -20.41 -9.22 -2.92
CA LEU A 54 -19.43 -8.38 -2.22
C LEU A 54 -18.04 -9.04 -2.21
N THR A 55 -17.98 -10.37 -2.16
CA THR A 55 -16.71 -11.10 -2.25
C THR A 55 -16.04 -10.89 -3.59
N ASP A 56 -16.77 -10.98 -4.71
CA ASP A 56 -16.22 -10.68 -6.03
C ASP A 56 -15.69 -9.25 -6.13
N VAL A 57 -16.42 -8.28 -5.58
CA VAL A 57 -15.97 -6.88 -5.51
C VAL A 57 -14.66 -6.77 -4.72
N MET A 58 -14.57 -7.44 -3.56
CA MET A 58 -13.35 -7.43 -2.73
C MET A 58 -12.18 -8.17 -3.39
N LEU A 59 -12.45 -9.20 -4.20
CA LEU A 59 -11.43 -9.89 -5.01
C LEU A 59 -10.92 -9.01 -6.15
N VAL A 60 -11.81 -8.28 -6.83
CA VAL A 60 -11.45 -7.28 -7.84
C VAL A 60 -10.56 -6.21 -7.22
N ILE A 61 -10.98 -5.62 -6.10
CA ILE A 61 -10.22 -4.55 -5.45
C ILE A 61 -8.88 -5.07 -4.95
N THR A 62 -8.86 -6.23 -4.29
CA THR A 62 -7.61 -6.76 -3.74
C THR A 62 -6.58 -7.11 -4.81
N SER A 63 -7.00 -7.49 -6.03
CA SER A 63 -6.05 -7.80 -7.11
C SER A 63 -5.21 -6.58 -7.50
N LEU A 64 -5.73 -5.36 -7.33
CA LEU A 64 -4.94 -4.15 -7.57
C LEU A 64 -3.78 -4.02 -6.56
N GLY A 65 -3.84 -4.71 -5.42
CA GLY A 65 -2.72 -4.83 -4.48
C GLY A 65 -1.72 -5.95 -4.81
N ASP A 66 -1.92 -6.71 -5.89
CA ASP A 66 -1.04 -7.82 -6.25
C ASP A 66 0.34 -7.32 -6.67
N SER A 67 1.39 -8.07 -6.28
CA SER A 67 2.79 -7.70 -6.55
C SER A 67 3.05 -7.44 -8.03
N ALA A 68 2.49 -8.25 -8.94
CA ALA A 68 2.67 -8.07 -10.38
C ALA A 68 2.14 -6.70 -10.86
N TYR A 69 0.94 -6.30 -10.42
CA TYR A 69 0.35 -5.02 -10.80
C TYR A 69 1.05 -3.83 -10.14
N LEU A 70 1.44 -3.96 -8.87
CA LEU A 70 2.20 -2.93 -8.17
C LEU A 70 3.61 -2.74 -8.73
N ILE A 71 4.29 -3.81 -9.18
CA ILE A 71 5.58 -3.73 -9.88
C ILE A 71 5.40 -2.98 -11.21
N PHE A 72 4.36 -3.31 -11.97
CA PHE A 72 4.04 -2.60 -13.21
C PHE A 72 3.83 -1.09 -12.96
N MET A 73 3.01 -0.73 -11.97
CA MET A 73 2.76 0.68 -11.64
C MET A 73 4.01 1.37 -11.08
N GLY A 74 4.78 0.69 -10.23
CA GLY A 74 6.05 1.20 -9.70
C GLY A 74 7.06 1.48 -10.81
N PHE A 75 7.17 0.58 -11.80
CA PHE A 75 7.99 0.78 -12.98
C PHE A 75 7.56 2.02 -13.77
N LEU A 76 6.27 2.22 -14.02
CA LEU A 76 5.78 3.42 -14.70
C LEU A 76 6.12 4.71 -13.95
N ILE A 77 5.98 4.73 -12.62
CA ILE A 77 6.36 5.88 -11.79
C ILE A 77 7.86 6.16 -11.89
N VAL A 78 8.71 5.14 -11.76
CA VAL A 78 10.16 5.26 -11.88
C VAL A 78 10.56 5.76 -13.28
N ALA A 79 9.97 5.19 -14.33
CA ALA A 79 10.19 5.60 -15.71
C ALA A 79 9.77 7.05 -15.94
N ALA A 80 8.66 7.49 -15.34
CA ALA A 80 8.20 8.88 -15.41
C ALA A 80 9.21 9.84 -14.76
N PHE A 81 9.79 9.52 -13.60
CA PHE A 81 10.86 10.33 -13.01
C PHE A 81 12.13 10.33 -13.87
N ALA A 82 12.54 9.17 -14.37
CA ALA A 82 13.73 9.03 -15.20
C ALA A 82 13.62 9.80 -16.53
N ALA A 83 12.46 9.73 -17.20
CA ALA A 83 12.20 10.47 -18.44
C ALA A 83 12.28 11.99 -18.27
N GLN A 84 12.02 12.49 -17.05
CA GLN A 84 12.15 13.89 -16.68
C GLN A 84 13.56 14.24 -16.18
N ARG A 85 14.51 13.30 -16.22
CA ARG A 85 15.87 13.44 -15.68
C ARG A 85 15.89 13.84 -14.20
N ALA A 86 14.88 13.38 -13.45
CA ALA A 86 14.73 13.55 -12.02
C ALA A 86 15.47 12.42 -11.29
N TRP A 87 16.78 12.29 -11.51
CA TRP A 87 17.56 11.12 -11.10
C TRP A 87 17.59 10.89 -9.59
N ARG A 88 17.46 11.94 -8.78
CA ARG A 88 17.40 11.82 -7.31
C ARG A 88 16.07 11.20 -6.90
N GLU A 89 14.98 11.66 -7.49
CA GLU A 89 13.62 11.15 -7.30
C GLU A 89 13.51 9.71 -7.83
N THR A 90 14.10 9.42 -8.99
CA THR A 90 14.23 8.07 -9.54
C THR A 90 14.96 7.15 -8.56
N GLY A 91 16.13 7.55 -8.08
CA GLY A 91 16.90 6.76 -7.11
C GLY A 91 16.12 6.52 -5.82
N ALA A 92 15.52 7.56 -5.24
CA ALA A 92 14.72 7.45 -4.02
C ALA A 92 13.50 6.54 -4.19
N ALA A 93 12.78 6.66 -5.31
CA ALA A 93 11.64 5.79 -5.61
C ALA A 93 12.07 4.34 -5.82
N VAL A 94 13.13 4.08 -6.59
CA VAL A 94 13.69 2.72 -6.77
C VAL A 94 14.10 2.11 -5.43
N THR A 95 14.83 2.87 -4.61
CA THR A 95 15.24 2.41 -3.28
C THR A 95 14.02 2.08 -2.42
N ALA A 96 13.03 2.96 -2.35
CA ALA A 96 11.83 2.70 -1.55
C ALA A 96 11.03 1.49 -2.05
N PHE A 97 10.85 1.37 -3.37
CA PHE A 97 10.05 0.31 -4.01
C PHE A 97 10.73 -1.06 -3.95
N LEU A 98 12.05 -1.12 -3.78
CA LEU A 98 12.79 -2.37 -3.55
C LEU A 98 12.91 -2.71 -2.07
N LEU A 99 13.22 -1.74 -1.21
CA LEU A 99 13.47 -1.99 0.21
C LEU A 99 12.21 -2.30 1.00
N LEU A 100 11.06 -1.68 0.70
CA LEU A 100 9.84 -1.95 1.47
C LEU A 100 9.36 -3.40 1.30
N PRO A 101 9.20 -3.97 0.08
CA PRO A 101 8.84 -5.38 -0.07
C PRO A 101 9.86 -6.32 0.56
N LEU A 102 11.16 -6.01 0.48
CA LEU A 102 12.21 -6.79 1.13
C LEU A 102 12.04 -6.78 2.66
N ALA A 103 11.83 -5.61 3.25
CA ALA A 103 11.60 -5.47 4.68
C ALA A 103 10.35 -6.26 5.12
N VAL A 104 9.24 -6.18 4.38
CA VAL A 104 8.03 -6.96 4.64
C VAL A 104 8.34 -8.46 4.64
N SER A 105 9.09 -8.96 3.64
CA SER A 105 9.47 -10.37 3.55
C SER A 105 10.36 -10.82 4.72
N MET A 106 11.32 -9.98 5.13
CA MET A 106 12.18 -10.27 6.28
C MET A 106 11.40 -10.29 7.59
N ILE A 107 10.50 -9.33 7.80
CA ILE A 107 9.64 -9.29 8.99
C ILE A 107 8.73 -10.52 9.04
N LYS A 108 8.12 -10.90 7.90
CA LYS A 108 7.32 -12.12 7.79
C LYS A 108 8.08 -13.37 8.22
N ALA A 109 9.31 -13.53 7.70
CA ALA A 109 10.15 -14.68 8.05
C ALA A 109 10.59 -14.66 9.54
N THR A 110 10.70 -13.49 10.15
CA THR A 110 11.12 -13.33 11.55
C THR A 110 9.97 -13.59 12.53
N LEU A 111 8.79 -13.03 12.27
CA LEU A 111 7.64 -13.15 13.18
C LEU A 111 6.84 -14.42 12.94
N ALA A 112 6.90 -14.99 11.74
CA ALA A 112 6.25 -16.24 11.36
C ALA A 112 4.75 -16.33 11.74
N ARG A 113 4.04 -15.19 11.76
CA ARG A 113 2.65 -15.12 12.22
C ARG A 113 1.74 -15.92 11.29
N VAL A 114 0.91 -16.81 11.86
CA VAL A 114 -0.06 -17.62 11.12
C VAL A 114 -1.23 -16.77 10.64
N ARG A 115 -1.69 -17.01 9.40
CA ARG A 115 -2.85 -16.33 8.79
C ARG A 115 -4.19 -16.83 9.33
N PRO A 116 -5.28 -16.06 9.21
CA PRO A 116 -6.62 -16.55 9.53
C PRO A 116 -7.03 -17.77 8.69
N THR A 117 -6.68 -17.79 7.40
CA THR A 117 -6.94 -18.90 6.47
C THR A 117 -5.66 -19.64 6.09
N ALA A 118 -4.96 -20.18 7.10
CA ALA A 118 -3.65 -20.83 6.92
C ALA A 118 -3.65 -21.94 5.85
N GLU A 119 -4.75 -22.67 5.69
CA GLU A 119 -4.90 -23.77 4.74
C GLU A 119 -4.74 -23.37 3.26
N LEU A 120 -5.00 -22.09 2.93
CA LEU A 120 -4.82 -21.58 1.57
C LEU A 120 -3.36 -21.28 1.21
N TYR A 121 -2.49 -21.15 2.20
CA TYR A 121 -1.14 -20.60 2.01
C TYR A 121 -0.09 -21.61 2.42
N SER A 122 0.99 -21.68 1.64
CA SER A 122 2.12 -22.56 1.91
C SER A 122 3.45 -21.86 1.60
N GLY A 123 4.56 -22.45 2.07
CA GLY A 123 5.89 -21.91 1.87
C GLY A 123 6.06 -20.50 2.43
N ALA A 124 6.74 -19.63 1.69
CA ALA A 124 7.01 -18.25 2.10
C ALA A 124 5.73 -17.39 2.26
N ASP A 125 4.64 -17.78 1.60
CA ASP A 125 3.37 -17.06 1.67
C ASP A 125 2.55 -17.42 2.92
N ALA A 126 2.94 -18.43 3.70
CA ALA A 126 2.22 -18.87 4.90
C ALA A 126 2.15 -17.78 6.00
N PHE A 127 3.09 -16.83 6.02
CA PHE A 127 3.18 -15.82 7.06
C PHE A 127 2.34 -14.56 6.77
N SER A 128 1.66 -14.07 7.80
CA SER A 128 0.65 -13.01 7.69
C SER A 128 1.19 -11.60 7.92
N PHE A 129 2.06 -11.38 8.91
CA PHE A 129 2.42 -10.03 9.37
C PHE A 129 3.74 -9.51 8.78
N PRO A 130 3.80 -8.24 8.34
CA PRO A 130 2.68 -7.34 8.05
C PRO A 130 2.07 -7.66 6.67
N SER A 131 0.91 -7.06 6.35
CA SER A 131 0.30 -7.22 5.04
C SER A 131 1.09 -6.52 3.93
N GLY A 132 1.62 -7.30 2.99
CA GLY A 132 2.35 -6.79 1.82
C GLY A 132 1.46 -6.00 0.85
N HIS A 133 0.24 -6.49 0.55
CA HIS A 133 -0.75 -5.77 -0.25
C HIS A 133 -1.00 -4.36 0.32
N ALA A 134 -1.23 -4.25 1.63
CA ALA A 134 -1.48 -2.97 2.27
C ALA A 134 -0.24 -2.05 2.24
N ALA A 135 0.93 -2.56 2.61
CA ALA A 135 2.17 -1.78 2.66
C ALA A 135 2.60 -1.26 1.28
N ASN A 136 2.64 -2.15 0.28
CA ASN A 136 3.09 -1.80 -1.05
C ASN A 136 2.06 -0.90 -1.76
N SER A 137 0.76 -1.13 -1.57
CA SER A 137 -0.28 -0.23 -2.11
C SER A 137 -0.16 1.17 -1.52
N ALA A 138 0.05 1.28 -0.19
CA ALA A 138 0.26 2.56 0.46
C ALA A 138 1.46 3.33 -0.13
N LEU A 139 2.56 2.64 -0.40
CA LEU A 139 3.74 3.26 -1.01
C LEU A 139 3.53 3.64 -2.48
N ILE A 140 3.07 2.71 -3.32
CA ILE A 140 2.95 2.91 -4.78
C ILE A 140 1.82 3.88 -5.12
N TYR A 141 0.59 3.59 -4.67
CA TYR A 141 -0.55 4.47 -4.94
C TYR A 141 -0.45 5.76 -4.14
N GLY A 142 0.17 5.75 -2.96
CA GLY A 142 0.46 6.98 -2.23
C GLY A 142 1.44 7.87 -2.98
N THR A 143 2.46 7.29 -3.63
CA THR A 143 3.38 8.06 -4.50
C THR A 143 2.63 8.67 -5.68
N LEU A 144 1.76 7.91 -6.35
CA LEU A 144 0.92 8.43 -7.43
C LEU A 144 -0.05 9.52 -6.93
N ALA A 145 -0.61 9.37 -5.72
CA ALA A 145 -1.49 10.34 -5.09
C ALA A 145 -0.75 11.63 -4.73
N LEU A 146 0.51 11.55 -4.27
CA LEU A 146 1.38 12.70 -4.05
C LEU A 146 1.65 13.43 -5.37
N MET A 147 2.00 12.70 -6.44
CA MET A 147 2.19 13.29 -7.77
C MET A 147 0.91 13.99 -8.26
N ALA A 148 -0.26 13.37 -8.09
CA ALA A 148 -1.55 13.98 -8.42
C ALA A 148 -1.79 15.26 -7.61
N PHE A 149 -1.50 15.22 -6.30
CA PHE A 149 -1.70 16.34 -5.39
C PHE A 149 -0.83 17.57 -5.72
N THR A 150 0.40 17.33 -6.19
CA THR A 150 1.36 18.39 -6.54
C THR A 150 1.20 18.91 -7.96
N SER A 151 0.79 18.06 -8.90
CA SER A 151 0.81 18.37 -10.34
C SER A 151 -0.54 18.83 -10.90
N LEU A 152 -1.67 18.36 -10.33
CA LEU A 152 -3.01 18.72 -10.80
C LEU A 152 -3.54 19.98 -10.08
N LYS A 153 -4.56 20.60 -10.67
CA LYS A 153 -5.23 21.81 -10.15
C LYS A 153 -6.74 21.59 -9.98
N GLY A 154 -7.38 22.42 -9.16
CA GLY A 154 -8.84 22.44 -8.98
C GLY A 154 -9.41 21.11 -8.46
N ALA A 155 -10.60 20.74 -8.95
CA ALA A 155 -11.30 19.52 -8.53
C ALA A 155 -10.54 18.23 -8.87
N ALA A 156 -9.86 18.18 -10.03
CA ALA A 156 -9.14 16.99 -10.49
C ALA A 156 -8.07 16.53 -9.50
N LYS A 157 -7.39 17.49 -8.85
CA LYS A 157 -6.43 17.23 -7.77
C LYS A 157 -7.07 16.44 -6.63
N TRP A 158 -8.16 16.95 -6.08
CA TRP A 158 -8.81 16.36 -4.92
C TRP A 158 -9.49 15.04 -5.24
N VAL A 159 -10.12 14.93 -6.41
CA VAL A 159 -10.75 13.68 -6.86
C VAL A 159 -9.71 12.58 -7.03
N ALA A 160 -8.61 12.84 -7.76
CA ALA A 160 -7.59 11.82 -8.01
C ALA A 160 -6.89 11.38 -6.72
N THR A 161 -6.47 12.34 -5.87
CA THR A 161 -5.81 12.02 -4.60
C THR A 161 -6.74 11.25 -3.66
N SER A 162 -8.01 11.68 -3.52
CA SER A 162 -8.96 11.00 -2.62
C SER A 162 -9.32 9.61 -3.11
N ALA A 163 -9.47 9.41 -4.43
CA ALA A 163 -9.74 8.10 -5.02
C ALA A 163 -8.59 7.11 -4.78
N LEU A 164 -7.34 7.55 -4.93
CA LEU A 164 -6.16 6.71 -4.67
C LEU A 164 -6.00 6.39 -3.17
N VAL A 165 -6.24 7.37 -2.29
CA VAL A 165 -6.22 7.13 -0.84
C VAL A 165 -7.32 6.15 -0.44
N LEU A 166 -8.53 6.32 -0.96
CA LEU A 166 -9.64 5.39 -0.73
C LEU A 166 -9.28 3.99 -1.22
N LEU A 167 -8.71 3.86 -2.43
CA LEU A 167 -8.26 2.59 -2.97
C LEU A 167 -7.29 1.87 -2.03
N ILE A 168 -6.29 2.57 -1.49
CA ILE A 168 -5.32 2.00 -0.53
C ILE A 168 -6.05 1.41 0.69
N VAL A 169 -7.00 2.17 1.26
CA VAL A 169 -7.77 1.74 2.44
C VAL A 169 -8.64 0.54 2.10
N VAL A 170 -9.32 0.54 0.95
CA VAL A 170 -10.20 -0.56 0.57
C VAL A 170 -9.40 -1.81 0.19
N ILE A 171 -8.20 -1.69 -0.38
CA ILE A 171 -7.28 -2.83 -0.58
C ILE A 171 -6.87 -3.44 0.76
N ALA A 172 -6.51 -2.62 1.75
CA ALA A 172 -6.16 -3.15 3.08
C ALA A 172 -7.37 -3.82 3.73
N PHE A 173 -8.55 -3.22 3.63
CA PHE A 173 -9.79 -3.79 4.13
C PHE A 173 -10.16 -5.10 3.43
N SER A 174 -10.00 -5.19 2.11
CA SER A 174 -10.33 -6.40 1.35
C SER A 174 -9.49 -7.60 1.81
N ARG A 175 -8.26 -7.40 2.29
CA ARG A 175 -7.43 -8.48 2.87
C ARG A 175 -8.00 -9.04 4.17
N ILE A 176 -8.60 -8.18 4.99
CA ILE A 176 -9.32 -8.59 6.21
C ILE A 176 -10.61 -9.30 5.80
N TYR A 177 -11.36 -8.71 4.87
CA TYR A 177 -12.62 -9.24 4.39
C TYR A 177 -12.48 -10.67 3.88
N ILE A 178 -11.51 -10.97 3.02
CA ILE A 178 -11.30 -12.33 2.48
C ILE A 178 -10.57 -13.27 3.46
N GLY A 179 -10.19 -12.78 4.65
CA GLY A 179 -9.51 -13.58 5.67
C GLY A 179 -8.03 -13.86 5.39
N ALA A 180 -7.42 -13.18 4.43
CA ALA A 180 -6.02 -13.38 4.09
C ALA A 180 -5.05 -12.84 5.16
N HIS A 181 -5.50 -11.85 5.95
CA HIS A 181 -4.70 -11.15 6.94
C HIS A 181 -5.53 -10.75 8.15
N TRP A 182 -4.87 -10.68 9.30
CA TRP A 182 -5.46 -10.09 10.50
C TRP A 182 -5.58 -8.56 10.37
N PRO A 183 -6.55 -7.92 11.06
CA PRO A 183 -6.68 -6.47 11.10
C PRO A 183 -5.39 -5.71 11.45
N SER A 184 -4.64 -6.19 12.44
CA SER A 184 -3.35 -5.62 12.83
C SER A 184 -2.28 -5.79 11.75
N ASP A 185 -2.28 -6.88 10.97
CA ASP A 185 -1.38 -7.06 9.82
C ASP A 185 -1.64 -5.97 8.77
N ALA A 186 -2.92 -5.68 8.50
CA ALA A 186 -3.34 -4.69 7.51
C ALA A 186 -3.00 -3.26 7.97
N LEU A 187 -3.31 -2.92 9.22
CA LEU A 187 -3.00 -1.61 9.80
C LEU A 187 -1.49 -1.38 9.94
N ALA A 188 -0.73 -2.39 10.36
CA ALA A 188 0.73 -2.32 10.40
C ALA A 188 1.31 -2.17 8.99
N GLY A 189 0.77 -2.89 8.00
CA GLY A 189 1.16 -2.74 6.60
C GLY A 189 0.94 -1.31 6.09
N LEU A 190 -0.27 -0.76 6.27
CA LEU A 190 -0.59 0.64 5.94
C LEU A 190 0.36 1.61 6.61
N ALA A 191 0.61 1.44 7.91
CA ALA A 191 1.48 2.31 8.70
C ALA A 191 2.94 2.25 8.21
N LEU A 192 3.48 1.06 7.94
CA LEU A 192 4.82 0.90 7.40
C LEU A 192 4.96 1.56 6.02
N GLY A 193 4.03 1.27 5.11
CA GLY A 193 4.04 1.84 3.76
C GLY A 193 3.89 3.36 3.76
N ALA A 194 2.99 3.91 4.59
CA ALA A 194 2.81 5.35 4.76
C ALA A 194 4.03 6.03 5.42
N GLY A 195 4.71 5.35 6.35
CA GLY A 195 5.96 5.81 6.94
C GLY A 195 7.06 5.98 5.90
N VAL A 196 7.29 4.95 5.07
CA VAL A 196 8.24 4.99 3.96
C VAL A 196 7.83 6.05 2.91
N LEU A 197 6.54 6.15 2.60
CA LEU A 197 6.01 7.19 1.71
C LEU A 197 6.30 8.59 2.27
N SER A 198 6.18 8.79 3.58
CA SER A 198 6.47 10.09 4.19
C SER A 198 7.95 10.46 4.02
N MET A 199 8.86 9.50 4.22
CA MET A 199 10.29 9.70 3.97
C MET A 199 10.58 10.00 2.49
N LEU A 200 9.95 9.26 1.57
CA LEU A 200 10.05 9.54 0.14
C LEU A 200 9.52 10.95 -0.18
N SER A 201 8.37 11.33 0.36
CA SER A 201 7.77 12.65 0.15
C SER A 201 8.65 13.80 0.64
N TRP A 202 9.39 13.58 1.74
CA TRP A 202 10.37 14.53 2.24
C TRP A 202 11.50 14.74 1.24
N VAL A 203 12.03 13.66 0.66
CA VAL A 203 13.06 13.73 -0.42
C VAL A 203 12.51 14.46 -1.66
N LEU A 204 11.28 14.14 -2.08
CA LEU A 204 10.64 14.73 -3.27
C LEU A 204 10.37 16.24 -3.13
N ARG A 205 10.27 16.78 -1.91
CA ARG A 205 9.96 18.21 -1.67
C ARG A 205 11.19 19.08 -1.44
N HIS A 206 12.28 18.51 -0.94
CA HIS A 206 13.53 19.24 -0.68
C HIS A 206 14.46 19.28 -1.91
N THR A 207 13.98 18.86 -3.07
CA THR A 207 14.65 19.09 -4.35
C THR A 207 14.16 20.41 -4.96
N PRO A 208 15.08 21.32 -5.35
CA PRO A 208 14.68 22.54 -6.07
C PRO A 208 13.94 22.13 -7.35
N PRO A 209 12.79 22.73 -7.65
CA PRO A 209 11.97 22.32 -8.77
C PRO A 209 12.78 22.46 -10.05
N LYS A 210 13.11 21.34 -10.71
CA LYS A 210 13.41 21.39 -12.14
C LYS A 210 12.10 21.72 -12.87
N PRO A 211 12.12 22.59 -13.89
CA PRO A 211 10.93 22.89 -14.68
C PRO A 211 10.56 21.67 -15.54
N ALA A 212 9.87 20.68 -14.95
CA ALA A 212 9.31 19.55 -15.71
C ALA A 212 8.21 18.74 -14.99
N THR A 213 7.87 18.99 -13.72
CA THR A 213 6.95 18.12 -12.96
C THR A 213 5.42 18.30 -13.12
N PRO A 214 4.86 18.56 -14.33
CA PRO A 214 3.43 18.27 -14.56
C PRO A 214 3.10 17.31 -15.72
N ARG A 215 4.05 16.92 -16.59
CA ARG A 215 3.67 16.26 -17.86
C ARG A 215 3.24 14.80 -17.76
N THR A 216 3.79 14.03 -16.83
CA THR A 216 3.58 12.57 -16.79
C THR A 216 2.46 12.14 -15.86
N THR A 217 2.04 12.95 -14.88
CA THR A 217 0.99 12.56 -13.93
C THR A 217 -0.35 12.23 -14.60
N PRO A 218 -0.89 13.05 -15.53
CA PRO A 218 -2.11 12.69 -16.24
C PRO A 218 -1.97 11.39 -17.05
N PHE A 219 -0.78 11.17 -17.64
CA PHE A 219 -0.47 9.94 -18.36
C PHE A 219 -0.46 8.72 -17.42
N LEU A 220 0.17 8.81 -16.24
CA LEU A 220 0.16 7.73 -15.24
C LEU A 220 -1.24 7.42 -14.73
N LEU A 221 -2.06 8.45 -14.48
CA LEU A 221 -3.46 8.27 -14.09
C LEU A 221 -4.28 7.63 -15.20
N ALA A 222 -4.03 7.98 -16.46
CA ALA A 222 -4.67 7.32 -17.61
C ALA A 222 -4.23 5.86 -17.74
N CYS A 223 -2.92 5.56 -17.62
CA CYS A 223 -2.43 4.18 -17.60
C CYS A 223 -3.07 3.37 -16.48
N PHE A 224 -3.16 3.92 -15.26
CA PHE A 224 -3.85 3.28 -14.15
C PHE A 224 -5.32 3.03 -14.47
N ALA A 225 -6.06 4.06 -14.91
CA ALA A 225 -7.49 3.95 -15.23
C ALA A 225 -7.79 2.95 -16.35
N LEU A 226 -6.90 2.80 -17.32
CA LEU A 226 -7.03 1.83 -18.41
C LEU A 226 -6.64 0.41 -17.99
N THR A 227 -5.58 0.25 -17.22
CA THR A 227 -5.01 -1.07 -16.90
C THR A 227 -5.62 -1.72 -15.68
N ALA A 228 -6.08 -0.95 -14.68
CA ALA A 228 -6.69 -1.49 -13.47
C ALA A 228 -7.91 -2.39 -13.76
N PRO A 229 -8.91 -1.97 -14.58
CA PRO A 229 -10.05 -2.84 -14.88
C PRO A 229 -9.65 -4.07 -15.70
N LEU A 230 -8.68 -3.94 -16.62
CA LEU A 230 -8.18 -5.07 -17.41
C LEU A 230 -7.46 -6.09 -16.54
N TYR A 231 -6.61 -5.63 -15.62
CA TYR A 231 -5.91 -6.50 -14.69
C TYR A 231 -6.87 -7.19 -13.74
N ALA A 232 -7.84 -6.45 -13.18
CA ALA A 232 -8.85 -7.03 -12.32
C ALA A 232 -9.69 -8.10 -13.02
N TRP A 233 -10.10 -7.86 -14.27
CA TRP A 233 -10.81 -8.85 -15.08
C TRP A 233 -9.96 -10.11 -15.33
N TYR A 234 -8.68 -9.93 -15.63
CA TYR A 234 -7.73 -11.04 -15.81
C TYR A 234 -7.48 -11.83 -14.51
N ALA A 235 -7.34 -11.15 -13.37
CA ALA A 235 -6.99 -11.76 -12.09
C ALA A 235 -8.18 -12.45 -11.40
N LEU A 236 -9.41 -11.97 -11.64
CA LEU A 236 -10.61 -12.42 -10.92
C LEU A 236 -10.86 -13.94 -10.99
N PRO A 237 -10.76 -14.64 -12.14
CA PRO A 237 -10.98 -16.09 -12.19
C PRO A 237 -9.99 -16.88 -11.31
N PHE A 238 -8.72 -16.46 -11.29
CA PHE A 238 -7.70 -17.06 -10.43
C PHE A 238 -7.97 -16.77 -8.96
N ALA A 239 -8.34 -15.53 -8.63
CA ALA A 239 -8.66 -15.12 -7.28
C ALA A 239 -9.88 -15.88 -6.74
N ARG A 240 -10.95 -16.05 -7.53
CA ARG A 240 -12.09 -16.90 -7.16
C ARG A 240 -11.64 -18.31 -6.84
N THR A 241 -10.94 -18.95 -7.77
CA THR A 241 -10.44 -20.33 -7.60
C THR A 241 -9.64 -20.49 -6.31
N PHE A 242 -8.83 -19.49 -5.95
CA PHE A 242 -8.01 -19.51 -4.73
C PHE A 242 -8.81 -19.29 -3.45
N TYR A 243 -9.70 -18.29 -3.40
CA TYR A 243 -10.38 -17.89 -2.16
C TYR A 243 -11.74 -18.58 -1.92
N THR A 244 -12.37 -19.14 -2.96
CA THR A 244 -13.60 -19.94 -2.81
C THR A 244 -13.32 -21.44 -2.67
N ALA A 245 -12.06 -21.87 -2.65
CA ALA A 245 -11.70 -23.26 -2.41
C ALA A 245 -12.02 -23.74 -0.98
N LEU A 246 -12.32 -22.83 -0.05
CA LEU A 246 -12.65 -23.11 1.36
C LEU A 246 -14.09 -22.72 1.77
N SER A 247 -14.91 -22.24 0.83
CA SER A 247 -16.33 -21.92 1.07
C SER A 247 -17.22 -23.09 0.68
#